data_AF-A0A852KHT8-F1
#
_entry.id   AF-A0A852KHT8-F1
#
_cell.length_a   1.000
_cell.length_b   1.000
_cell.length_c   1.000
_cell.angle_alpha   90.00
_cell.angle_beta   90.00
_cell.angle_gamma   90.00
#
_symmetry.space_group_name_H-M   'P 1'
#
loop_
_entity.id
_entity.type
_entity.pdbx_description
1 polymer ?
#
loop_
_entity_poly.entity_id
_entity_poly.type
_entity_poly.pdbx_seq_one_letter_code
_entity_poly.pdbx_strand_id
1 'polypeptide(L)' 'WALLPPLLLPLVPRPAAAAPPSFVLLLADDLGFGDLGSYGHPSSATPNLDRM' A
#
# COMPACT_ATOMS: atom_id res chain seq x y z
N TRP A 1 25.02 -38.61 33.71
CA TRP A 1 23.57 -38.50 33.49
C TRP A 1 23.06 -37.05 33.55
N ALA A 2 23.91 -36.03 33.47
CA ALA A 2 23.42 -34.66 33.37
C ALA A 2 22.93 -34.39 31.93
N LEU A 3 21.62 -34.57 31.73
CA LEU A 3 20.92 -34.16 30.51
C LEU A 3 20.83 -32.63 30.52
N LEU A 4 21.61 -31.97 29.65
CA LEU A 4 21.42 -30.54 29.36
C LEU A 4 20.05 -30.35 28.69
N PRO A 5 19.19 -29.42 29.16
CA PRO A 5 17.89 -29.21 28.54
C PRO A 5 18.07 -28.49 27.20
N PRO A 6 17.24 -28.78 26.19
CA PRO A 6 17.29 -28.04 24.94
C PRO A 6 16.78 -26.62 25.23
N LEU A 7 17.61 -25.61 24.93
CA LEU A 7 17.21 -24.22 24.90
C LEU A 7 16.15 -24.04 23.80
N LEU A 8 14.88 -24.18 24.17
CA LEU A 8 13.75 -23.74 23.38
C LEU A 8 13.77 -22.21 23.34
N LEU A 9 14.44 -21.66 22.33
CA LEU A 9 14.36 -20.24 22.01
C LEU A 9 12.89 -19.92 21.67
N PRO A 10 12.25 -18.97 22.36
CA PRO A 10 10.90 -18.56 22.00
C PRO A 10 10.96 -17.89 20.64
N LEU A 11 10.16 -18.39 19.70
CA LEU A 11 9.91 -17.73 18.41
C LEU A 11 8.99 -16.54 18.69
N VAL A 12 9.57 -15.42 19.16
CA VAL A 12 8.83 -14.18 19.33
C VAL A 12 8.54 -13.62 17.93
N PRO A 13 7.26 -13.47 17.53
CA PRO A 13 6.95 -12.84 16.26
C PRO A 13 7.50 -11.41 16.30
N ARG A 14 8.45 -11.13 15.41
CA ARG A 14 9.05 -9.81 15.32
C ARG A 14 7.96 -8.88 14.76
N PRO A 15 7.66 -7.73 15.39
CA PRO A 15 6.75 -6.77 14.80
C PRO A 15 7.31 -6.42 13.42
N ALA A 16 6.49 -6.58 12.38
CA ALA A 16 6.86 -6.13 11.05
C ALA A 16 7.11 -4.63 11.15
N ALA A 17 8.37 -4.22 11.01
CA ALA A 17 8.69 -2.81 10.93
C ALA A 17 7.89 -2.24 9.75
N ALA A 18 7.16 -1.16 9.98
CA ALA A 18 6.45 -0.48 8.89
C ALA A 18 7.48 -0.16 7.81
N ALA A 19 7.30 -0.74 6.62
CA ALA A 19 8.15 -0.42 5.49
C ALA A 19 8.09 1.10 5.26
N PRO A 20 9.18 1.73 4.82
CA PRO A 20 9.14 3.14 4.46
C PRO A 20 8.04 3.37 3.41
N PRO A 21 7.31 4.49 3.48
CA PRO A 21 6.28 4.78 2.50
C PRO A 21 6.91 4.86 1.10
N SER A 22 6.25 4.24 0.13
CA SER A 22 6.62 4.36 -1.28
C SER A 22 5.84 5.53 -1.88
N PHE A 23 6.50 6.35 -2.71
CA PHE A 23 5.85 7.45 -3.42
C PHE A 23 5.68 7.09 -4.89
N VAL A 24 4.54 7.48 -5.46
CA VAL A 24 4.26 7.37 -6.90
C VAL A 24 3.80 8.74 -7.37
N LEU A 25 4.52 9.32 -8.33
CA LEU A 25 4.13 10.56 -9.00
C LEU A 25 3.48 10.21 -10.33
N LEU A 26 2.20 10.53 -10.47
CA LEU A 26 1.46 10.40 -11.72
C LEU A 26 1.41 11.78 -12.39
N LEU A 27 2.02 11.89 -13.56
CA LEU A 27 1.91 13.07 -14.42
C LEU A 27 1.01 12.73 -15.60
N ALA A 28 -0.05 13.50 -15.77
CA ALA A 28 -0.94 13.41 -16.92
C ALA A 28 -0.78 14.68 -17.76
N ASP A 29 -0.66 14.49 -19.07
CA ASP A 29 -0.63 15.59 -20.03
C ASP A 29 -2.07 16.05 -20.33
N ASP A 30 -2.28 17.37 -20.37
CA ASP A 30 -3.56 18.01 -20.68
C ASP A 30 -4.81 17.50 -19.93
N LEU A 31 -4.63 16.90 -18.74
CA LEU A 31 -5.76 16.44 -17.93
C LEU A 31 -6.44 17.63 -17.22
N GLY A 32 -7.66 17.93 -17.65
CA GLY A 32 -8.50 18.98 -17.08
C GLY A 32 -9.19 18.55 -15.79
N PHE A 33 -9.58 19.53 -14.98
CA PHE A 33 -10.31 19.30 -13.73
C PHE A 33 -11.65 18.57 -13.93
N GLY A 34 -12.30 18.76 -15.08
CA GLY A 34 -13.59 18.13 -15.37
C GLY A 34 -13.49 16.72 -15.93
N ASP A 35 -12.29 16.20 -16.19
CA ASP A 35 -12.10 15.00 -17.01
C ASP A 35 -12.31 13.69 -16.24
N LEU A 36 -12.20 13.71 -14.92
CA LEU A 36 -12.37 12.55 -14.07
C LEU A 36 -13.83 12.31 -13.71
N GLY A 37 -14.20 11.03 -13.61
CA GLY A 37 -15.51 10.61 -13.10
C GLY A 37 -15.77 11.11 -11.68
N SER A 38 -14.75 11.13 -10.82
CA SER A 38 -14.81 11.68 -9.45
C SER A 38 -15.15 13.17 -9.39
N TYR A 39 -14.93 13.92 -10.47
CA TYR A 39 -15.32 15.32 -10.61
C TYR A 39 -16.66 15.52 -11.35
N GLY A 40 -17.37 14.43 -11.63
CA GLY A 40 -18.70 14.47 -12.22
C GLY A 40 -18.74 14.47 -13.75
N HIS A 41 -17.66 14.06 -14.43
CA HIS A 41 -17.71 13.89 -15.88
C HIS A 41 -18.82 12.89 -16.25
N PRO A 42 -19.72 13.21 -17.19
CA PRO A 42 -20.92 12.39 -17.47
C PRO A 42 -20.65 11.02 -18.10
N SER A 43 -19.41 10.69 -18.45
CA SER A 43 -19.10 9.53 -19.31
C SER A 43 -17.67 9.03 -19.23
N SER A 44 -16.69 9.86 -18.85
CA SER A 44 -15.33 9.40 -18.58
C SER A 44 -15.34 8.40 -17.43
N ALA A 45 -14.84 7.19 -17.71
CA ALA A 45 -14.70 6.14 -16.72
C ALA A 45 -13.23 6.08 -16.29
N THR A 46 -12.94 6.58 -15.09
CA THR A 46 -11.58 6.60 -14.51
C THR A 46 -11.51 5.77 -13.23
N PRO A 47 -11.96 4.50 -13.22
CA PRO A 47 -12.28 3.75 -12.00
C PRO A 47 -11.10 3.53 -11.04
N ASN A 48 -9.87 3.60 -11.53
CA ASN A 48 -8.68 3.53 -10.68
C ASN A 48 -8.42 4.85 -9.97
N LEU A 49 -8.59 5.99 -10.67
CA LEU A 49 -8.41 7.33 -10.10
C LEU A 49 -9.61 7.75 -9.25
N ASP A 50 -10.82 7.32 -9.62
CA ASP A 50 -12.05 7.62 -8.89
C ASP A 50 -12.11 6.96 -7.49
N ARG A 51 -11.28 5.94 -7.27
CA ARG A 51 -11.18 5.20 -5.99
C ARG A 51 -9.99 5.62 -5.14
N MET A 52 -9.10 6.47 -5.66
CA MET A 52 -7.95 7.02 -4.91
C MET A 52 -8.42 8.10 -3.93
#